data_AF-A0A958YCC4-F1
#
_entry.id   AF-A0A958YCC4-F1
#
_cell.length_a   1.000
_cell.length_b   1.000
_cell.length_c   1.000
_cell.angle_alpha   90.00
_cell.angle_beta   90.00
_cell.angle_gamma   90.00
#
_symmetry.space_group_name_H-M   'P 1'
#
loop_
_entity.id
_entity.type
_entity.pdbx_description
1 polymer ?
#
loop_
_entity_poly.entity_id
_entity_poly.type
_entity_poly.pdbx_seq_one_letter_code
_entity_poly.pdbx_strand_id
1 'polypeptide(L)'
;MTLPFDTIGKTGVLLPLFHETCENGFQEGHNPTEIVETFFKKYQARRNDQSKINLLFRFIQYIERQVVLFDAIEDAAFPVVNNMDGIGTLRSLKESTKAENKMDMLKKFLEEFKVRIVLTAHPTQFYPGAVLGIITDLTEAIRDNDLLRINNLLAQLGKTPFFKHEKPTPYDEAVSLIWYLENVFYYAFGSIFDYLQENIFDDFKLTNDII
;
A
#
# COMPACT_ATOMS: atom_id res chain seq x y z
N MET A 1 -7.60 -4.88 -17.24
CA MET A 1 -8.81 -4.05 -17.18
C MET A 1 -8.42 -2.63 -17.59
N THR A 2 -9.08 -2.04 -18.58
CA THR A 2 -8.79 -0.66 -19.03
C THR A 2 -9.56 0.34 -18.17
N LEU A 3 -8.83 1.19 -17.43
CA LEU A 3 -9.41 2.31 -16.68
C LEU A 3 -10.17 3.27 -17.62
N PRO A 4 -11.27 3.91 -17.16
CA PRO A 4 -12.20 4.64 -18.02
C PRO A 4 -11.66 6.05 -18.34
N PHE A 5 -10.82 6.13 -19.36
CA PHE A 5 -10.37 7.40 -19.93
C PHE A 5 -10.26 7.25 -21.45
N ASP A 6 -11.11 7.95 -22.22
CA ASP A 6 -11.18 7.81 -23.68
C ASP A 6 -9.89 8.24 -24.42
N THR A 7 -8.97 8.94 -23.75
CA THR A 7 -7.63 9.24 -24.28
C THR A 7 -6.56 8.19 -23.93
N ILE A 8 -6.90 7.17 -23.14
CA ILE A 8 -6.04 6.07 -22.68
C ILE A 8 -6.15 4.82 -23.56
N GLY A 9 -7.17 4.71 -24.43
CA GLY A 9 -7.34 3.55 -25.32
C GLY A 9 -6.10 3.19 -26.15
N LYS A 10 -5.31 4.19 -26.57
CA LYS A 10 -4.01 3.96 -27.25
C LYS A 10 -2.86 3.67 -26.28
N THR A 11 -2.87 4.25 -25.08
CA THR A 11 -1.85 4.02 -24.04
C THR A 11 -1.88 2.58 -23.54
N GLY A 12 -3.07 2.01 -23.33
CA GLY A 12 -3.22 0.62 -22.88
C GLY A 12 -2.70 -0.42 -23.88
N VAL A 13 -2.67 -0.11 -25.18
CA VAL A 13 -2.09 -0.96 -26.23
C VAL A 13 -0.59 -0.72 -26.38
N LEU A 14 -0.13 0.52 -26.22
CA LEU A 14 1.28 0.88 -26.38
C LEU A 14 2.15 0.48 -25.18
N LEU A 15 1.59 0.38 -23.98
CA LEU A 15 2.34 0.01 -22.78
C LEU A 15 2.86 -1.44 -22.82
N PRO A 16 2.07 -2.46 -23.20
CA PRO A 16 2.58 -3.82 -23.41
C PRO A 16 3.69 -3.88 -24.46
N LEU A 17 3.55 -3.14 -25.57
CA LEU A 17 4.58 -3.07 -26.61
C LEU A 17 5.86 -2.40 -26.11
N PHE A 18 5.73 -1.39 -25.24
CA PHE A 18 6.85 -0.75 -24.58
C PHE A 18 7.54 -1.72 -23.62
N HIS A 19 6.78 -2.46 -22.81
CA HIS A 19 7.31 -3.48 -21.91
C HIS A 19 8.08 -4.57 -22.66
N GLU A 20 7.52 -5.12 -23.74
CA GLU A 20 8.20 -6.10 -24.60
C GLU A 20 9.50 -5.53 -25.21
N THR A 21 9.49 -4.26 -25.59
CA THR A 21 10.70 -3.60 -26.11
C THR A 21 11.76 -3.44 -25.02
N CYS A 22 11.35 -3.11 -23.79
CA CYS A 22 12.24 -3.03 -22.63
C CYS A 22 12.84 -4.40 -22.28
N GLU A 23 12.03 -5.45 -22.24
CA GLU A 23 12.48 -6.80 -21.90
C GLU A 23 13.51 -7.31 -22.92
N ASN A 24 13.19 -7.25 -24.21
CA ASN A 24 14.11 -7.68 -25.27
C ASN A 24 15.39 -6.84 -25.30
N GLY A 25 15.26 -5.51 -25.23
CA GLY A 25 16.42 -4.63 -25.27
C GLY A 25 17.33 -4.79 -24.05
N PHE A 26 16.76 -5.04 -22.87
CA PHE A 26 17.55 -5.34 -21.67
C PHE A 26 18.28 -6.68 -21.78
N GLN A 27 17.63 -7.72 -22.31
CA GLN A 27 18.27 -9.02 -22.56
C GLN A 27 19.41 -8.93 -23.59
N GLU A 28 19.29 -8.04 -24.58
CA GLU A 28 20.31 -7.76 -25.59
C GLU A 28 21.44 -6.85 -25.06
N GLY A 29 21.35 -6.34 -23.83
CA GLY A 29 22.36 -5.49 -23.22
C GLY A 29 22.30 -4.02 -23.65
N HIS A 30 21.20 -3.59 -24.28
CA HIS A 30 20.98 -2.20 -24.65
C HIS A 30 20.78 -1.31 -23.43
N ASN A 31 21.21 -0.04 -23.53
CA ASN A 31 20.98 0.93 -22.47
C ASN A 31 19.57 1.53 -22.55
N PRO A 32 19.06 2.18 -21.47
CA PRO A 32 17.69 2.71 -21.44
C PRO A 32 17.35 3.69 -22.58
N THR A 33 18.30 4.52 -23.00
CA THR A 33 18.08 5.49 -24.10
C THR A 33 17.83 4.74 -25.41
N GLU A 34 18.66 3.75 -25.72
CA GLU A 34 18.52 2.90 -26.92
C GLU A 34 17.18 2.16 -26.94
N ILE A 35 16.77 1.61 -25.80
CA ILE A 35 15.50 0.89 -25.64
C ILE A 35 14.32 1.83 -25.94
N VAL A 36 14.30 3.01 -25.31
CA VAL A 36 13.23 3.99 -25.47
C VAL A 36 13.18 4.50 -26.92
N GLU A 37 14.33 4.80 -27.51
CA GLU A 37 14.40 5.21 -28.91
C GLU A 37 13.89 4.13 -29.86
N THR A 38 14.27 2.87 -29.62
CA THR A 38 13.85 1.71 -30.41
C THR A 38 12.33 1.57 -30.40
N PHE A 39 11.71 1.71 -29.22
CA PHE A 39 10.25 1.72 -29.11
C PHE A 39 9.61 2.81 -29.96
N PHE A 40 10.11 4.06 -29.86
CA PHE A 40 9.56 5.17 -30.64
C PHE A 40 9.79 4.99 -32.14
N LYS A 41 10.96 4.50 -32.57
CA LYS A 41 11.26 4.20 -33.97
C LYS A 41 10.33 3.11 -34.53
N LYS A 42 10.06 2.06 -33.75
CA LYS A 42 9.24 0.91 -34.18
C LYS A 42 7.73 1.23 -34.22
N TYR A 43 7.22 1.92 -33.20
CA TYR A 43 5.76 2.04 -33.01
C TYR A 43 5.21 3.47 -33.12
N GLN A 44 6.04 4.52 -32.99
CA GLN A 44 5.58 5.92 -32.89
C GLN A 44 6.54 6.92 -33.59
N ALA A 45 7.12 6.55 -34.73
CA ALA A 45 8.25 7.26 -35.35
C ALA A 45 7.97 8.72 -35.76
N ARG A 46 6.70 9.07 -35.98
CA ARG A 46 6.28 10.41 -36.44
C ARG A 46 6.05 11.41 -35.29
N ARG A 47 6.24 11.01 -34.02
CA ARG A 47 6.04 11.91 -32.87
C ARG A 47 7.19 12.91 -32.75
N ASN A 48 6.84 14.17 -32.49
CA ASN A 48 7.80 15.15 -31.97
C ASN A 48 8.22 14.80 -30.53
N ASP A 49 9.33 15.37 -30.08
CA ASP A 49 9.94 15.00 -28.79
C ASP A 49 9.02 15.32 -27.61
N GLN A 50 8.29 16.44 -27.65
CA GLN A 50 7.29 16.75 -26.62
C GLN A 50 6.21 15.66 -26.51
N SER A 51 5.74 15.12 -27.64
CA SER A 51 4.73 14.07 -27.69
C SER A 51 5.27 12.70 -27.26
N LYS A 52 6.58 12.47 -27.39
CA LYS A 52 7.25 11.28 -26.84
C LYS A 52 7.33 11.36 -25.32
N ILE A 53 7.80 12.50 -24.80
CA ILE A 53 7.89 12.77 -23.37
C ILE A 53 6.50 12.65 -22.72
N ASN A 54 5.48 13.27 -23.31
CA ASN A 54 4.10 13.18 -22.80
C ASN A 54 3.56 11.73 -22.79
N LEU A 55 3.99 10.87 -23.73
CA LEU A 55 3.59 9.46 -23.71
C LEU A 55 4.27 8.69 -22.57
N LEU A 56 5.57 8.91 -22.36
CA LEU A 56 6.30 8.28 -21.25
C LEU A 56 5.70 8.67 -19.90
N PHE A 57 5.35 9.94 -19.70
CA PHE A 57 4.64 10.37 -18.49
C PHE A 57 3.29 9.68 -18.32
N ARG A 58 2.53 9.45 -19.40
CA ARG A 58 1.28 8.69 -19.33
C ARG A 58 1.51 7.22 -18.96
N PHE A 59 2.62 6.62 -19.40
CA PHE A 59 2.99 5.26 -18.97
C PHE A 59 3.30 5.22 -17.47
N ILE A 60 4.12 6.15 -16.98
CA ILE A 60 4.43 6.26 -15.55
C ILE A 60 3.14 6.39 -14.74
N GLN A 61 2.28 7.36 -15.11
CA GLN A 61 0.99 7.57 -14.46
C GLN A 61 0.10 6.33 -14.45
N TYR A 62 0.07 5.58 -15.55
CA TYR A 62 -0.72 4.35 -15.63
C TYR A 62 -0.16 3.24 -14.74
N ILE A 63 1.16 3.05 -14.77
CA ILE A 63 1.86 2.04 -13.96
C ILE A 63 1.67 2.35 -12.47
N GLU A 64 1.89 3.59 -12.03
CA GLU A 64 1.69 4.02 -10.64
C GLU A 64 0.28 3.70 -10.12
N ARG A 65 -0.75 3.90 -10.97
CA ARG A 65 -2.14 3.58 -10.62
C ARG A 65 -2.40 2.07 -10.55
N GLN A 66 -1.72 1.28 -11.37
CA GLN A 66 -1.82 -0.18 -11.28
C GLN A 66 -1.19 -0.68 -9.98
N VAL A 67 -0.01 -0.18 -9.61
CA VAL A 67 0.65 -0.53 -8.35
C VAL A 67 -0.27 -0.25 -7.17
N VAL A 68 -0.86 0.96 -7.11
CA VAL A 68 -1.85 1.31 -6.07
C VAL A 68 -3.04 0.34 -5.99
N LEU A 69 -3.60 -0.03 -7.14
CA LEU A 69 -4.72 -0.98 -7.16
C LEU A 69 -4.28 -2.35 -6.65
N PHE A 70 -3.08 -2.82 -7.01
CA PHE A 70 -2.54 -4.06 -6.50
C PHE A 70 -2.31 -4.00 -4.98
N ASP A 71 -1.74 -2.90 -4.47
CA ASP A 71 -1.55 -2.69 -3.03
C ASP A 71 -2.90 -2.80 -2.29
N ALA A 72 -3.94 -2.12 -2.78
CA ALA A 72 -5.28 -2.16 -2.17
C ALA A 72 -5.92 -3.56 -2.22
N ILE A 73 -5.72 -4.32 -3.30
CA ILE A 73 -6.20 -5.70 -3.42
C ILE A 73 -5.45 -6.62 -2.47
N GLU A 74 -4.13 -6.49 -2.39
CA GLU A 74 -3.29 -7.28 -1.49
C GLU A 74 -3.68 -7.05 -0.04
N ASP A 75 -3.83 -5.80 0.37
CA ASP A 75 -4.29 -5.44 1.71
C ASP A 75 -5.71 -5.96 2.00
N ALA A 76 -6.60 -5.92 1.01
CA ALA A 76 -7.96 -6.44 1.15
C ALA A 76 -7.97 -7.97 1.33
N ALA A 77 -7.11 -8.66 0.57
CA ALA A 77 -6.99 -10.11 0.58
C ALA A 77 -6.09 -10.65 1.69
N PHE A 78 -5.31 -9.79 2.37
CA PHE A 78 -4.31 -10.19 3.36
C PHE A 78 -4.87 -11.17 4.41
N PRO A 79 -6.05 -10.95 5.03
CA PRO A 79 -6.61 -11.88 6.02
C PRO A 79 -7.11 -13.19 5.44
N VAL A 80 -7.35 -13.26 4.12
CA VAL A 80 -7.82 -14.45 3.41
C VAL A 80 -6.65 -15.35 3.02
N VAL A 81 -5.54 -14.73 2.61
CA VAL A 81 -4.33 -15.43 2.17
C VAL A 81 -3.45 -15.85 3.34
N ASN A 82 -3.45 -15.06 4.43
CA ASN A 82 -2.65 -15.32 5.62
C ASN A 82 -3.51 -15.85 6.77
N ASN A 83 -2.97 -16.81 7.54
CA ASN A 83 -3.65 -17.32 8.71
C ASN A 83 -3.53 -16.34 9.89
N MET A 84 -4.55 -15.49 10.06
CA MET A 84 -4.63 -14.48 11.11
C MET A 84 -4.78 -15.06 12.53
N ASP A 85 -5.00 -16.36 12.65
CA ASP A 85 -5.09 -17.11 13.92
C ASP A 85 -3.96 -18.14 14.08
N GLY A 86 -2.99 -18.14 13.17
CA GLY A 86 -1.92 -19.12 13.09
C GLY A 86 -0.80 -18.95 14.13
N ILE A 87 0.25 -19.75 13.99
CA ILE A 87 1.45 -19.67 14.81
C ILE A 87 2.06 -18.28 14.71
N GLY A 88 2.40 -17.69 15.86
CA GLY A 88 2.92 -16.31 15.95
C GLY A 88 1.86 -15.26 16.29
N THR A 89 0.58 -15.62 16.34
CA THR A 89 -0.50 -14.73 16.75
C THR A 89 -0.72 -14.75 18.28
N LEU A 90 -1.33 -13.70 18.83
CA LEU A 90 -1.72 -13.68 20.25
C LEU A 90 -2.70 -14.82 20.60
N ARG A 91 -3.55 -15.23 19.66
CA ARG A 91 -4.43 -16.38 19.84
C ARG A 91 -3.66 -17.68 19.99
N SER A 92 -2.74 -17.96 19.06
CA SER A 92 -1.89 -19.16 19.14
C SER A 92 -1.05 -19.19 20.42
N LEU A 93 -0.50 -18.04 20.82
CA LEU A 93 0.24 -17.91 22.07
C LEU A 93 -0.65 -18.25 23.28
N LYS A 94 -1.84 -17.65 23.38
CA LYS A 94 -2.81 -17.89 24.45
C LYS A 94 -3.16 -19.38 24.58
N GLU A 95 -3.56 -20.01 23.47
CA GLU A 95 -3.95 -21.43 23.48
C GLU A 95 -2.79 -22.34 23.89
N SER A 96 -1.57 -22.04 23.41
CA SER A 96 -0.36 -22.81 23.77
C SER A 96 -0.03 -22.68 25.25
N THR A 97 -0.07 -21.45 25.80
CA THR A 97 0.19 -21.22 27.23
C THR A 97 -0.90 -21.81 28.12
N LYS A 98 -2.15 -21.86 27.64
CA LYS A 98 -3.25 -22.50 28.34
C LYS A 98 -3.07 -24.01 28.40
N ALA A 99 -2.69 -24.64 27.29
CA ALA A 99 -2.40 -26.08 27.23
C ALA A 99 -1.25 -26.50 28.15
N GLU A 100 -0.24 -25.63 28.31
CA GLU A 100 0.90 -25.85 29.20
C GLU A 100 0.66 -25.41 30.65
N ASN A 101 -0.53 -24.89 30.98
CA ASN A 101 -0.88 -24.35 32.30
C ASN A 101 0.07 -23.22 32.77
N LYS A 102 0.45 -22.32 31.84
CA LYS A 102 1.39 -21.20 32.03
C LYS A 102 0.74 -19.82 31.85
N MET A 103 -0.59 -19.72 31.99
CA MET A 103 -1.31 -18.45 31.80
C MET A 103 -0.83 -17.33 32.74
N ASP A 104 -0.53 -17.64 34.00
CA ASP A 104 -0.03 -16.65 34.96
C ASP A 104 1.33 -16.08 34.56
N MET A 105 2.18 -16.89 33.91
CA MET A 105 3.46 -16.45 33.39
C MET A 105 3.28 -15.50 32.20
N LEU A 106 2.32 -15.82 31.31
CA LEU A 106 1.97 -14.95 30.18
C LEU A 106 1.43 -13.60 30.67
N LYS A 107 0.54 -13.59 31.67
CA LYS A 107 -0.01 -12.36 32.26
C LYS A 107 1.10 -11.45 32.80
N LYS A 108 1.99 -12.01 33.65
CA LYS A 108 3.14 -11.26 34.19
C LYS A 108 4.06 -10.72 33.10
N PHE A 109 4.33 -11.52 32.07
CA PHE A 109 5.13 -11.07 30.94
C PHE A 109 4.48 -9.88 30.22
N LEU A 110 3.17 -9.93 29.94
CA LEU A 110 2.45 -8.88 29.23
C LEU A 110 2.26 -7.59 30.06
N GLU A 111 2.31 -7.67 31.38
CA GLU A 111 2.34 -6.49 32.26
C GLU A 111 3.67 -5.73 32.15
N GLU A 112 4.79 -6.44 31.94
CA GLU A 112 6.13 -5.84 31.82
C GLU A 112 6.52 -5.52 30.37
N PHE A 113 5.96 -6.25 29.41
CA PHE A 113 6.34 -6.13 28.00
C PHE A 113 5.86 -4.81 27.41
N LYS A 114 6.80 -4.06 26.81
CA LYS A 114 6.52 -2.78 26.16
C LYS A 114 7.22 -2.73 24.81
N VAL A 115 6.54 -2.13 23.83
CA VAL A 115 7.08 -1.88 22.49
C VAL A 115 7.10 -0.38 22.25
N ARG A 116 8.24 0.14 21.78
CA ARG A 116 8.36 1.53 21.33
C ARG A 116 8.51 1.56 19.82
N ILE A 117 7.45 1.97 19.13
CA ILE A 117 7.46 2.16 17.69
C ILE A 117 8.03 3.55 17.40
N VAL A 118 9.06 3.62 16.56
CA VAL A 118 9.64 4.88 16.09
C VAL A 118 9.33 5.02 14.61
N LEU A 119 8.43 5.95 14.29
CA LEU A 119 8.10 6.28 12.91
C LEU A 119 9.22 7.14 12.33
N THR A 120 9.73 6.74 11.17
CA THR A 120 10.74 7.50 10.43
C THR A 120 10.15 7.98 9.12
N ALA A 121 10.63 9.11 8.63
CA ALA A 121 10.29 9.55 7.29
C ALA A 121 10.74 8.50 6.27
N HIS A 122 9.85 8.12 5.35
CA HIS A 122 10.23 7.26 4.24
C HIS A 122 11.15 8.05 3.29
N PRO A 123 12.36 7.57 2.96
CA PRO A 123 13.34 8.34 2.16
C PRO A 123 12.80 8.84 0.82
N THR A 124 11.79 8.14 0.30
CA THR A 124 10.98 8.50 -0.86
C THR A 124 9.51 8.23 -0.55
N GLN A 125 8.77 9.21 -0.03
CA GLN A 125 7.33 9.02 0.18
C GLN A 125 6.65 8.66 -1.16
N PHE A 126 6.17 7.43 -1.30
CA PHE A 126 5.64 6.89 -2.56
C PHE A 126 4.28 7.51 -2.91
N TYR A 127 3.46 7.83 -1.89
CA TYR A 127 2.10 8.34 -2.07
C TYR A 127 1.81 9.59 -1.22
N PRO A 128 1.23 10.66 -1.82
CA PRO A 128 0.64 11.77 -1.08
C PRO A 128 -0.52 11.33 -0.18
N GLY A 129 -0.83 12.09 0.88
CA GLY A 129 -1.93 11.77 1.80
C GLY A 129 -3.30 11.57 1.12
N ALA A 130 -3.60 12.32 0.06
CA ALA A 130 -4.83 12.11 -0.71
C ALA A 130 -4.87 10.74 -1.41
N VAL A 131 -3.73 10.23 -1.87
CA VAL A 131 -3.63 8.90 -2.47
C VAL A 131 -3.75 7.83 -1.38
N LEU A 132 -3.15 8.03 -0.20
CA LEU A 132 -3.29 7.12 0.95
C LEU A 132 -4.75 6.98 1.41
N GLY A 133 -5.49 8.09 1.46
CA GLY A 133 -6.93 8.06 1.75
C GLY A 133 -7.71 7.22 0.73
N ILE A 134 -7.46 7.46 -0.57
CA ILE A 134 -8.10 6.69 -1.64
C ILE A 134 -7.73 5.20 -1.57
N ILE A 135 -6.49 4.85 -1.25
CA ILE A 135 -6.05 3.45 -1.07
C ILE A 135 -6.84 2.80 0.06
N THR A 136 -6.94 3.47 1.21
CA THR A 136 -7.65 2.96 2.39
C THR A 136 -9.12 2.70 2.06
N ASP A 137 -9.79 3.69 1.45
CA ASP A 137 -11.17 3.57 1.00
C ASP A 137 -11.36 2.45 -0.04
N LEU A 138 -10.37 2.26 -0.91
CA LEU A 138 -10.40 1.25 -1.96
C LEU A 138 -10.25 -0.15 -1.37
N THR A 139 -9.35 -0.34 -0.41
CA THR A 139 -9.18 -1.59 0.34
C THR A 139 -10.49 -1.99 1.03
N GLU A 140 -11.17 -1.05 1.71
CA GLU A 140 -12.49 -1.29 2.30
C GLU A 140 -13.53 -1.68 1.26
N ALA A 141 -13.66 -0.90 0.18
CA ALA A 141 -14.63 -1.15 -0.87
C ALA A 141 -14.42 -2.51 -1.56
N ILE A 142 -13.17 -2.95 -1.71
CA ILE A 142 -12.81 -4.28 -2.22
C ILE A 142 -13.26 -5.37 -1.24
N ARG A 143 -13.00 -5.22 0.06
CA ARG A 143 -13.45 -6.18 1.09
C ARG A 143 -14.97 -6.33 1.10
N ASP A 144 -15.69 -5.22 0.94
CA ASP A 144 -17.15 -5.19 0.92
C ASP A 144 -17.75 -5.58 -0.45
N ASN A 145 -16.91 -5.78 -1.47
CA ASN A 145 -17.31 -6.03 -2.85
C ASN A 145 -18.24 -4.94 -3.43
N ASP A 146 -18.05 -3.67 -3.01
CA ASP A 146 -18.82 -2.53 -3.51
C ASP A 146 -18.26 -2.02 -4.84
N LEU A 147 -18.73 -2.64 -5.93
CA LEU A 147 -18.29 -2.31 -7.29
C LEU A 147 -18.53 -0.84 -7.68
N LEU A 148 -19.55 -0.18 -7.12
CA LEU A 148 -19.83 1.23 -7.42
C LEU A 148 -18.81 2.14 -6.71
N ARG A 149 -18.54 1.90 -5.43
CA ARG A 149 -17.51 2.64 -4.67
C ARG A 149 -16.12 2.39 -5.24
N ILE A 150 -15.78 1.15 -5.61
CA ILE A 150 -14.51 0.82 -6.29
C ILE A 150 -14.33 1.64 -7.57
N ASN A 151 -15.34 1.66 -8.46
CA ASN A 151 -15.27 2.42 -9.70
C ASN A 151 -15.09 3.93 -9.47
N ASN A 152 -15.79 4.49 -8.48
CA ASN A 152 -15.67 5.89 -8.12
C ASN A 152 -14.27 6.22 -7.57
N LEU A 153 -13.73 5.39 -6.69
CA LEU A 153 -12.40 5.56 -6.11
C LEU A 153 -11.29 5.42 -7.16
N LEU A 154 -11.42 4.48 -8.10
CA LEU A 154 -10.51 4.36 -9.24
C LEU A 154 -10.55 5.59 -10.15
N ALA A 155 -11.73 6.18 -10.37
CA ALA A 155 -11.86 7.42 -11.12
C ALA A 155 -11.24 8.61 -10.38
N GLN A 156 -11.37 8.67 -9.05
CA GLN A 156 -10.71 9.66 -8.20
C GLN A 156 -9.19 9.51 -8.26
N LEU A 157 -8.66 8.29 -8.06
CA LEU A 157 -7.24 7.97 -8.20
C LEU A 157 -6.70 8.39 -9.57
N GLY A 158 -7.52 8.18 -10.60
CA GLY A 158 -7.27 8.64 -11.95
C GLY A 158 -6.98 10.14 -12.07
N LYS A 159 -7.67 10.97 -11.28
CA LYS A 159 -7.56 12.44 -11.28
C LYS A 159 -6.59 12.98 -10.24
N THR A 160 -6.20 12.18 -9.25
CA THR A 160 -5.31 12.60 -8.16
C THR A 160 -3.84 12.62 -8.63
N PRO A 161 -3.10 13.71 -8.38
CA PRO A 161 -1.68 13.78 -8.69
C PRO A 161 -0.87 12.90 -7.72
N PHE A 162 0.05 12.10 -8.27
CA PHE A 162 0.98 11.26 -7.52
C PHE A 162 2.28 12.01 -7.19
N PHE A 163 2.69 12.94 -8.05
CA PHE A 163 3.95 13.66 -7.93
C PHE A 163 3.79 14.98 -7.18
N LYS A 164 4.62 15.19 -6.16
CA LYS A 164 4.86 16.52 -5.58
C LYS A 164 6.04 17.16 -6.31
N HIS A 165 5.85 18.36 -6.85
CA HIS A 165 6.90 19.09 -7.59
C HIS A 165 8.06 19.53 -6.67
N GLU A 166 7.78 19.67 -5.38
CA GLU A 166 8.75 20.07 -4.37
C GLU A 166 8.89 18.96 -3.33
N LYS A 167 10.11 18.82 -2.79
CA LYS A 167 10.39 17.89 -1.69
C LYS A 167 9.54 18.31 -0.47
N PRO A 168 8.89 17.38 0.23
CA PRO A 168 8.14 17.71 1.44
C PRO A 168 9.06 18.39 2.47
N THR A 169 8.49 19.36 3.19
CA THR A 169 9.16 19.94 4.35
C THR A 169 9.15 18.93 5.52
N PRO A 170 10.03 19.07 6.53
CA PRO A 170 9.94 18.24 7.73
C PRO A 170 8.57 18.30 8.42
N TYR A 171 7.86 19.43 8.28
CA TYR A 171 6.48 19.57 8.75
C TYR A 171 5.52 18.66 7.96
N ASP A 172 5.62 18.64 6.63
CA ASP A 172 4.77 17.78 5.79
C ASP A 172 5.00 16.29 6.06
N GLU A 173 6.26 15.89 6.30
CA GLU A 173 6.60 14.52 6.68
C GLU A 173 5.97 14.17 8.04
N ALA A 174 6.03 15.07 9.02
CA ALA A 174 5.39 14.87 10.33
C ALA A 174 3.87 14.73 10.20
N VAL A 175 3.21 15.60 9.41
CA VAL A 175 1.77 15.49 9.13
C VAL A 175 1.44 14.15 8.48
N SER A 176 2.28 13.68 7.55
CA SER A 176 2.09 12.37 6.92
C SER A 176 2.21 11.22 7.91
N LEU A 177 3.11 11.30 8.90
CA LEU A 177 3.24 10.28 9.94
C LEU A 177 2.06 10.30 10.91
N ILE A 178 1.55 11.49 11.23
CA ILE A 178 0.35 11.67 12.06
C ILE A 178 -0.86 10.98 11.42
N TRP A 179 -0.98 11.00 10.09
CA TRP A 179 -2.05 10.28 9.39
C TRP A 179 -2.06 8.78 9.74
N TYR A 180 -0.91 8.12 9.78
CA TYR A 180 -0.81 6.70 10.18
C TYR A 180 -1.16 6.51 11.65
N LEU A 181 -0.76 7.45 12.52
CA LEU A 181 -1.12 7.41 13.93
C LEU A 181 -2.65 7.44 14.10
N GLU A 182 -3.31 8.33 13.39
CA GLU A 182 -4.76 8.55 13.48
C GLU A 182 -5.58 7.43 12.82
N ASN A 183 -5.19 6.99 11.62
CA ASN A 183 -6.02 6.11 10.80
C ASN A 183 -5.65 4.63 10.89
N VAL A 184 -4.46 4.30 11.39
CA VAL A 184 -3.98 2.91 11.47
C VAL A 184 -3.67 2.53 12.91
N PHE A 185 -2.71 3.19 13.53
CA PHE A 185 -2.20 2.78 14.85
C PHE A 185 -3.22 2.99 15.97
N TYR A 186 -4.03 4.05 15.92
CA TYR A 186 -5.08 4.30 16.90
C TYR A 186 -6.02 3.10 17.04
N TYR A 187 -6.54 2.60 15.92
CA TYR A 187 -7.44 1.45 15.90
C TYR A 187 -6.72 0.13 16.18
N ALA A 188 -5.50 -0.05 15.66
CA ALA A 188 -4.72 -1.27 15.87
C ALA A 188 -4.37 -1.47 17.36
N PHE A 189 -3.91 -0.41 18.05
CA PHE A 189 -3.58 -0.49 19.47
C PHE A 189 -4.81 -0.76 20.33
N GLY A 190 -5.94 -0.11 20.04
CA GLY A 190 -7.21 -0.40 20.70
C GLY A 190 -7.61 -1.86 20.54
N SER A 191 -7.62 -2.35 19.30
CA SER A 191 -7.99 -3.75 18.99
C SER A 191 -7.10 -4.78 19.70
N ILE A 192 -5.79 -4.52 19.76
CA ILE A 192 -4.83 -5.38 20.49
C ILE A 192 -5.11 -5.34 21.99
N PHE A 193 -5.29 -4.15 22.56
CA PHE A 193 -5.56 -3.98 23.99
C PHE A 193 -6.86 -4.68 24.40
N ASP A 194 -7.93 -4.47 23.65
CA ASP A 194 -9.24 -5.09 23.88
C ASP A 194 -9.12 -6.62 23.81
N TYR A 195 -8.42 -7.15 22.80
CA TYR A 195 -8.17 -8.58 22.71
C TYR A 195 -7.42 -9.13 23.94
N LEU A 196 -6.37 -8.45 24.41
CA LEU A 196 -5.62 -8.87 25.60
C LEU A 196 -6.50 -8.85 26.85
N GLN A 197 -7.29 -7.78 27.04
CA GLN A 197 -8.18 -7.63 28.19
C GLN A 197 -9.24 -8.74 28.20
N GLU A 198 -9.94 -8.94 27.09
CA GLU A 198 -11.06 -9.89 27.01
C GLU A 198 -10.63 -11.36 26.99
N ASN A 199 -9.48 -11.68 26.40
CA ASN A 199 -9.09 -13.07 26.15
C ASN A 199 -7.97 -13.59 27.04
N ILE A 200 -7.18 -12.71 27.65
CA ILE A 200 -6.04 -13.10 28.49
C ILE A 200 -6.25 -12.69 29.93
N PHE A 201 -6.66 -11.44 30.19
CA PHE A 201 -6.74 -10.89 31.55
C PHE A 201 -8.12 -11.04 32.21
N ASP A 202 -9.17 -11.30 31.45
CA ASP A 202 -10.55 -11.49 31.94
C ASP A 202 -11.00 -10.29 32.80
N ASP A 203 -11.38 -10.54 34.06
CA ASP A 203 -11.82 -9.53 35.04
C ASP A 203 -10.67 -8.68 35.63
N PHE A 204 -9.41 -9.09 35.42
CA PHE A 204 -8.26 -8.34 35.92
C PHE A 204 -7.90 -7.23 34.94
N LYS A 205 -7.77 -5.99 35.42
CA LYS A 205 -7.39 -4.87 34.56
C LYS A 205 -5.92 -4.99 34.16
N LEU A 206 -5.63 -4.98 32.86
CA LEU A 206 -4.28 -4.85 32.36
C LEU A 206 -3.69 -3.49 32.78
N THR A 207 -2.73 -3.51 33.70
CA THR A 207 -1.96 -2.33 34.11
C THR A 207 -0.69 -2.23 33.27
N ASN A 208 -0.84 -1.86 32.00
CA ASN A 208 0.29 -1.57 31.10
C ASN A 208 0.14 -0.17 30.53
N ASP A 209 0.56 0.82 31.33
CA ASP A 209 0.48 2.23 30.95
C ASP A 209 1.41 2.51 29.76
N ILE A 210 0.87 3.25 28.78
CA ILE A 210 1.62 3.80 27.65
C ILE A 210 2.58 4.86 28.22
N ILE A 211 3.89 4.67 27.99
CA ILE A 211 4.97 5.61 28.39
C ILE A 211 5.23 6.61 27.26
#